data_AF-A0A382RQQ7-F1
#
_entry.id   AF-A0A382RQQ7-F1
#
_cell.length_a   1.000
_cell.length_b   1.000
_cell.length_c   1.000
_cell.angle_alpha   90.00
_cell.angle_beta   90.00
_cell.angle_gamma   90.00
#
_symmetry.space_group_name_H-M   'P 1'
#
loop_
_entity.id
_entity.type
_entity.pdbx_description
1 polymer ?
#
loop_
_entity_poly.entity_id
_entity_poly.type
_entity_poly.pdbx_seq_one_letter_code
_entity_poly.pdbx_strand_id
1 'polypeptide(L)'
;MLARFAPAVKAASICLVTCGLGLGYVLQKQQIAQLGKEIKEHEMRLEDLGKENRELGDTLAQLKSPQVLDQLVQQWHLNLVMPRPHQVVTLKERDMIQPAKQSWDITRTAGR
;
A
#
# COMPACT_ATOMS: atom_id res chain seq x y z
N MET A 1 36.89 45.64 -36.75
CA MET A 1 37.27 45.55 -35.32
C MET A 1 36.84 44.22 -34.65
N LEU A 2 35.71 43.60 -34.99
CA LEU A 2 35.27 42.35 -34.33
C LEU A 2 36.11 41.10 -34.66
N ALA A 3 36.78 41.06 -35.82
CA ALA A 3 37.60 39.91 -36.23
C ALA A 3 38.84 39.65 -35.34
N ARG A 4 39.32 40.68 -34.60
CA ARG A 4 40.47 40.55 -33.68
C ARG A 4 40.11 39.79 -32.40
N PHE A 5 38.85 39.84 -31.97
CA PHE A 5 38.37 39.22 -30.74
C PHE A 5 37.79 37.81 -30.94
N ALA A 6 37.70 37.34 -32.19
CA ALA A 6 37.29 35.98 -32.54
C ALA A 6 38.00 34.88 -31.72
N PRO A 7 39.33 34.90 -31.49
CA PRO A 7 39.99 33.89 -30.66
C PRO A 7 39.62 33.98 -29.17
N ALA A 8 39.44 35.20 -28.63
CA ALA A 8 39.03 35.39 -27.24
C ALA A 8 37.59 34.91 -27.00
N VAL A 9 36.69 35.18 -27.95
CA VAL A 9 35.31 34.71 -27.90
C VAL A 9 35.24 33.17 -27.96
N LYS A 10 36.06 32.53 -28.82
CA LYS A 10 36.16 31.06 -28.87
C LYS A 10 36.68 30.45 -27.58
N ALA A 11 37.69 31.05 -26.97
CA ALA A 11 38.22 30.56 -25.69
C ALA A 11 37.19 30.70 -24.57
N ALA A 12 36.51 31.85 -24.51
CA ALA A 12 35.43 32.09 -23.55
C ALA A 12 34.26 31.12 -23.72
N SER A 13 33.87 30.79 -24.97
CA SER A 13 32.79 29.83 -25.22
C SER A 13 33.16 28.41 -24.78
N ILE A 14 34.40 27.96 -25.04
CA ILE A 14 34.86 26.65 -24.59
C ILE A 14 34.85 26.59 -23.06
N CYS A 15 35.38 27.62 -22.40
CA CYS A 15 35.39 27.72 -20.94
C CYS A 15 33.96 27.65 -20.35
N LEU A 16 33.03 28.44 -20.88
CA LEU A 16 31.64 28.46 -20.40
C LEU A 16 30.94 27.10 -20.60
N VAL A 17 31.16 26.46 -21.74
CA VAL A 17 30.58 25.13 -22.02
C VAL A 17 31.14 24.08 -21.05
N THR A 18 32.45 24.05 -20.84
CA THR A 18 33.07 23.08 -19.92
C THR A 18 32.67 23.32 -18.46
N CYS A 19 32.61 24.58 -18.02
CA CYS A 19 32.14 24.92 -16.67
C CYS A 19 30.65 24.59 -16.47
N GLY A 20 29.81 24.87 -17.47
CA GLY A 20 28.37 24.54 -17.43
C GLY A 20 28.12 23.04 -17.36
N LEU A 21 28.88 22.23 -18.12
CA LEU A 21 28.82 20.77 -18.07
C LEU A 21 29.20 20.22 -16.69
N GLY A 22 30.24 20.79 -16.06
CA GLY A 22 30.67 20.38 -14.72
C GLY A 22 29.61 20.66 -13.64
N LEU A 23 29.01 21.86 -13.65
CA LEU A 23 27.94 22.23 -12.72
C LEU A 23 26.66 21.42 -12.95
N GLY A 24 26.27 21.22 -14.21
CA GLY A 24 25.11 20.41 -14.57
C GLY A 24 25.25 18.95 -14.14
N TYR A 25 26.46 18.37 -14.26
CA TYR A 25 26.73 16.99 -13.85
C TYR A 25 26.52 16.77 -12.35
N VAL A 26 26.95 17.72 -11.51
CA VAL A 26 26.79 17.61 -10.05
C VAL A 26 25.32 17.72 -9.64
N LEU A 27 24.56 18.62 -10.26
CA LEU A 27 23.13 18.76 -10.01
C LEU A 27 22.35 17.50 -10.43
N GLN A 28 22.70 16.91 -11.58
CA GLN A 28 22.10 15.65 -12.02
C GLN A 28 22.48 14.48 -11.09
N LYS A 29 23.71 14.44 -10.58
CA LYS A 29 24.16 13.46 -9.58
C LYS A 29 23.38 13.55 -8.28
N GLN A 30 23.05 14.75 -7.83
CA GLN A 30 22.22 14.96 -6.62
C GLN A 30 20.81 14.40 -6.81
N GLN A 31 20.20 14.57 -7.98
CA GLN A 31 18.87 14.03 -8.28
C GLN A 31 18.88 12.49 -8.24
N ILE A 32 19.88 11.84 -8.83
CA ILE A 32 20.00 10.37 -8.81
C ILE A 32 20.20 9.85 -7.38
N ALA A 33 20.99 10.55 -6.56
CA ALA A 33 21.19 10.17 -5.17
C ALA A 33 19.90 10.27 -4.34
N GLN A 34 19.07 11.28 -4.62
CA GLN A 34 17.78 11.45 -3.96
C GLN A 34 16.78 10.35 -4.37
N LEU A 35 16.67 10.06 -5.68
CA LEU A 35 15.83 8.97 -6.18
C LEU A 35 16.26 7.61 -5.61
N GLY A 36 17.56 7.35 -5.54
CA GLY A 36 18.08 6.11 -4.94
C GLY A 36 17.74 5.97 -3.46
N LYS A 37 17.68 7.09 -2.72
CA LYS A 37 17.28 7.10 -1.31
C LYS A 37 15.79 6.77 -1.16
N GLU A 38 14.94 7.38 -1.98
CA GLU A 38 13.49 7.12 -1.98
C GLU A 38 13.17 5.66 -2.34
N ILE A 39 13.81 5.11 -3.39
CA ILE A 39 13.64 3.71 -3.78
C ILE A 39 14.00 2.78 -2.61
N LYS A 40 15.15 3.02 -1.97
CA LYS A 40 15.59 2.21 -0.84
C LYS A 40 14.64 2.28 0.35
N GLU A 41 14.07 3.45 0.62
CA GLU A 41 13.07 3.63 1.68
C GLU A 41 11.78 2.87 1.36
N HIS A 42 11.32 2.93 0.10
CA HIS A 42 10.16 2.18 -0.35
C HIS A 42 10.38 0.66 -0.32
N GLU A 43 11.55 0.17 -0.74
CA GLU A 43 11.93 -1.24 -0.66
C GLU A 43 11.93 -1.73 0.79
N MET A 44 12.54 -0.96 1.70
CA MET A 44 12.56 -1.29 3.13
C MET A 44 11.14 -1.34 3.72
N ARG A 45 10.29 -0.37 3.36
CA ARG A 45 8.90 -0.32 3.83
C ARG A 45 8.06 -1.46 3.29
N LEU A 46 8.27 -1.86 2.04
CA LEU A 46 7.62 -3.03 1.43
C LEU A 46 8.02 -4.32 2.13
N GLU A 47 9.30 -4.47 2.47
CA GLU A 47 9.80 -5.63 3.21
C GLU A 47 9.16 -5.70 4.61
N ASP A 48 9.08 -4.57 5.31
CA ASP A 48 8.49 -4.47 6.65
C ASP A 48 7.01 -4.84 6.65
N LEU A 49 6.22 -4.22 5.76
CA LEU A 49 4.80 -4.55 5.56
C LEU A 49 4.60 -6.01 5.15
N GLY A 50 5.52 -6.57 4.36
CA GLY A 50 5.49 -7.98 3.96
C GLY A 50 5.70 -8.93 5.14
N LYS A 51 6.56 -8.56 6.10
CA LYS A 51 6.75 -9.31 7.35
C LYS A 51 5.53 -9.21 8.24
N GLU A 52 5.01 -8.01 8.46
CA GLU A 52 3.82 -7.77 9.28
C GLU A 52 2.60 -8.54 8.74
N ASN A 53 2.39 -8.52 7.42
CA ASN A 53 1.29 -9.25 6.80
C ASN A 53 1.43 -10.77 6.97
N ARG A 54 2.65 -11.31 6.88
CA ARG A 54 2.91 -12.74 7.15
C ARG A 54 2.63 -13.08 8.61
N GLU A 55 3.11 -12.28 9.56
CA GLU A 55 2.86 -12.50 10.99
C GLU A 55 1.37 -12.44 11.34
N LEU A 56 0.63 -11.48 10.79
CA LEU A 56 -0.81 -11.38 10.93
C LEU A 56 -1.52 -12.57 10.26
N GLY A 57 -1.05 -12.99 9.08
CA GLY A 57 -1.55 -14.16 8.36
C GLY A 57 -1.36 -15.46 9.16
N ASP A 58 -0.19 -15.65 9.74
CA ASP A 58 0.15 -16.81 10.58
C ASP A 58 -0.65 -16.79 11.88
N THR A 59 -0.80 -15.62 12.52
CA THR A 59 -1.66 -15.45 13.70
C THR A 59 -3.11 -15.76 13.37
N LEU A 60 -3.61 -15.28 12.24
CA LEU A 60 -4.97 -15.52 11.79
C LEU A 60 -5.18 -16.99 11.41
N ALA A 61 -4.20 -17.64 10.78
CA ALA A 61 -4.23 -19.07 10.49
C ALA A 61 -4.23 -19.90 11.79
N GLN A 62 -3.46 -19.49 12.79
CA GLN A 62 -3.45 -20.10 14.12
C GLN A 62 -4.82 -19.95 14.80
N LEU A 63 -5.39 -18.74 14.82
CA LEU A 63 -6.71 -18.47 15.42
C LEU A 63 -7.86 -19.17 14.69
N LYS A 64 -7.78 -19.29 13.36
CA LYS A 64 -8.75 -20.04 12.55
C LYS A 64 -8.53 -21.54 12.60
N SER A 65 -7.41 -22.01 13.15
CA SER A 65 -7.17 -23.44 13.25
C SER A 65 -8.19 -24.04 14.23
N PRO A 66 -8.94 -25.08 13.83
CA PRO A 66 -10.01 -25.64 14.65
C PRO A 66 -9.49 -26.16 15.99
N GLN A 67 -8.24 -26.63 16.03
CA GLN A 67 -7.59 -27.13 17.25
C GLN A 67 -7.37 -26.03 18.30
N VAL A 68 -6.89 -24.85 17.88
CA VAL A 68 -6.68 -23.72 18.80
C VAL A 68 -8.02 -23.15 19.27
N LEU A 69 -9.03 -23.14 18.38
CA LEU A 69 -10.36 -22.70 18.74
C LEU A 69 -10.98 -23.62 19.79
N ASP A 70 -10.89 -24.95 19.63
CA ASP A 70 -11.36 -25.92 20.62
C ASP A 70 -10.63 -25.78 21.97
N GLN A 71 -9.32 -25.51 21.96
CA GLN A 71 -8.55 -25.24 23.17
C GLN A 71 -9.01 -23.97 23.90
N LEU A 72 -9.25 -22.87 23.16
CA LEU A 72 -9.76 -21.62 23.74
C LEU A 72 -11.19 -21.78 24.29
N VAL A 73 -12.03 -22.54 23.60
CA VAL A 73 -13.39 -22.87 24.05
C VAL A 73 -13.34 -23.62 25.38
N GLN A 74 -12.43 -24.60 25.52
CA GLN A 74 -12.20 -25.31 26.77
C GLN A 74 -11.62 -24.42 27.87
N GLN A 75 -10.62 -23.59 27.56
CA GLN A 75 -10.00 -22.68 28.52
C GLN A 75 -10.96 -21.62 29.06
N TRP A 76 -11.84 -21.10 28.21
CA TRP A 76 -12.80 -20.05 28.59
C TRP A 76 -14.14 -20.62 29.07
N HIS A 77 -14.23 -21.94 29.24
CA HIS A 77 -15.45 -22.65 29.65
C HIS A 77 -16.68 -22.26 28.82
N LEU A 78 -16.46 -21.93 27.55
CA LEU A 78 -17.53 -21.69 26.60
C LEU A 78 -18.19 -23.06 26.36
N ASN A 79 -19.44 -23.21 26.79
CA ASN A 79 -20.21 -24.44 26.62
C ASN A 79 -20.66 -24.62 25.14
N LEU A 80 -19.74 -24.39 24.21
CA LEU A 80 -19.95 -24.51 22.78
C LEU A 80 -19.94 -26.00 22.44
N VAL A 81 -21.13 -26.53 22.22
CA VAL A 81 -21.35 -27.87 21.69
C VAL A 81 -21.46 -27.80 20.16
N MET A 82 -21.04 -28.88 19.50
CA MET A 82 -21.16 -29.02 18.05
C MET A 82 -22.62 -28.72 17.63
N PRO A 83 -22.84 -27.74 16.75
CA PRO A 83 -24.19 -27.31 16.40
C PRO A 83 -24.95 -28.46 15.76
N ARG A 84 -26.22 -28.61 16.14
CA ARG A 84 -27.07 -29.66 15.57
C ARG A 84 -27.41 -29.31 14.12
N PRO A 85 -27.61 -30.28 13.22
CA PRO A 85 -27.81 -30.02 11.78
C PRO A 85 -28.92 -29.01 11.45
N HIS A 86 -29.99 -28.97 12.26
CA HIS A 86 -31.11 -28.04 12.08
C HIS A 86 -30.79 -26.57 12.41
N GLN A 87 -29.66 -26.30 13.07
CA GLN A 87 -29.23 -24.95 13.44
C GLN A 87 -28.29 -24.33 12.37
N VAL A 88 -27.84 -25.11 11.39
CA VAL A 88 -26.94 -24.66 10.34
C VAL A 88 -27.75 -24.16 9.15
N VAL A 89 -27.82 -22.83 8.98
CA VAL A 89 -28.47 -22.20 7.83
C VAL A 89 -27.40 -21.86 6.79
N THR A 90 -27.46 -22.49 5.61
CA THR A 90 -26.55 -22.16 4.50
C THR A 90 -27.12 -20.98 3.73
N LEU A 91 -26.46 -19.83 3.80
CA LEU A 91 -26.82 -18.66 3.01
C LEU A 91 -26.23 -18.83 1.61
N LYS A 92 -27.08 -18.67 0.58
CA LYS A 92 -26.62 -18.66 -0.81
C LYS A 92 -26.04 -17.27 -1.10
N GLU A 93 -24.78 -17.22 -1.54
CA GLU A 93 -24.14 -15.97 -1.97
C GLU A 93 -25.05 -15.30 -3.01
N ARG A 94 -25.40 -14.04 -2.78
CA ARG A 94 -26.22 -13.28 -3.73
C ARG A 94 -25.27 -12.83 -4.83
N ASP A 95 -25.43 -13.39 -6.03
CA ASP A 95 -24.66 -12.98 -7.21
C ASP A 95 -24.68 -11.44 -7.31
N MET A 96 -23.52 -10.82 -7.11
CA MET A 96 -23.32 -9.36 -7.17
C MET A 96 -23.38 -8.88 -8.63
N ILE A 97 -24.52 -9.10 -9.30
CA ILE A 97 -24.90 -8.40 -10.53
C ILE A 97 -26.38 -8.04 -10.45
N GLN A 98 -26.74 -7.32 -9.39
CA GLN A 98 -27.97 -6.54 -9.41
C GLN A 98 -27.74 -5.27 -8.59
N PRO A 99 -27.74 -4.07 -9.20
CA PRO A 99 -27.72 -2.84 -8.44
C PRO A 99 -29.00 -2.81 -7.61
N ALA A 100 -28.83 -2.91 -6.29
CA ALA A 100 -29.92 -2.86 -5.34
C ALA A 100 -30.64 -1.51 -5.48
N LYS A 101 -31.87 -1.53 -6.01
CA LYS A 101 -32.81 -0.42 -5.80
C LYS A 101 -33.08 -0.33 -4.31
N GLN A 102 -32.34 0.54 -3.65
CA GLN A 102 -32.52 0.91 -2.26
C GLN A 102 -33.78 1.77 -2.15
N SER A 103 -34.94 1.12 -2.07
CA SER A 103 -36.21 1.78 -1.72
C SER A 103 -36.24 1.98 -0.21
N TRP A 104 -35.76 3.14 0.23
CA TRP A 104 -35.97 3.61 1.59
C TRP A 104 -37.38 4.21 1.66
N ASP A 105 -38.37 3.45 2.09
CA ASP A 105 -39.59 4.05 2.64
C ASP A 105 -39.45 4.07 4.15
N ILE A 106 -38.80 5.13 4.63
CA ILE A 106 -38.77 5.48 6.04
C ILE A 106 -39.47 6.83 6.14
N THR A 107 -40.69 6.82 6.68
CA THR A 107 -41.17 7.60 7.85
C THR A 107 -42.61 8.06 7.62
N ARG A 108 -43.56 7.53 8.40
CA ARG A 108 -44.37 8.38 9.32
C ARG A 108 -45.10 7.53 10.36
N THR A 109 -44.46 7.38 11.51
CA THR A 109 -45.15 7.15 12.79
C THR A 109 -45.71 8.49 13.28
N ALA A 110 -47.01 8.55 13.54
CA ALA A 110 -47.71 9.42 14.51
C ALA A 110 -49.20 9.11 14.30
N GLY A 111 -49.97 8.58 15.26
CA GLY A 111 -50.03 8.96 16.65
C GLY A 111 -51.37 9.67 16.86
N ARG A 112 -52.28 8.96 17.54
CA ARG A 112 -53.63 9.36 18.02
C ARG A 112 -54.81 9.08 17.09
#